data_AF-A0A9W4PHX8-F1
#
_entry.id   AF-A0A9W4PHX8-F1
#
_cell.length_a   1.000
_cell.length_b   1.000
_cell.length_c   1.000
_cell.angle_alpha   90.00
_cell.angle_beta   90.00
_cell.angle_gamma   90.00
#
_symmetry.space_group_name_H-M   'P 1'
#
loop_
_entity.id
_entity.type
_entity.pdbx_description
1 polymer ?
#
loop_
_entity_poly.entity_id
_entity_poly.type
_entity_poly.pdbx_seq_one_letter_code
_entity_poly.pdbx_strand_id
1 'polypeptide(L)' 'MKIGDKVIYKSREYKIIYIYRNDLKAELLSFDAKHEKFELAHISHLIKTNPAYVENLQKVSPYENC' A
#
# COMPACT_ATOMS: atom_id res chain seq x y z
N MET A 1 3.24 8.21 8.26
CA MET A 1 3.41 6.75 8.06
C MET A 1 4.53 6.27 8.95
N LYS A 2 4.48 5.02 9.42
CA LYS A 2 5.53 4.37 10.22
C LYS A 2 5.75 2.92 9.78
N ILE A 3 6.88 2.35 10.17
CA ILE A 3 7.14 0.90 10.01
C ILE A 3 5.98 0.13 10.66
N GLY A 4 5.48 -0.88 9.95
CA GLY A 4 4.31 -1.68 10.32
C GLY A 4 2.97 -1.15 9.81
N ASP A 5 2.88 0.09 9.33
CA ASP A 5 1.66 0.59 8.68
C ASP A 5 1.37 -0.22 7.41
N LYS A 6 0.09 -0.53 7.19
CA LYS A 6 -0.41 -1.03 5.91
C LYS A 6 -0.62 0.15 4.96
N VAL A 7 -0.24 -0.05 3.69
CA VAL A 7 -0.33 0.98 2.65
C VAL A 7 -0.76 0.36 1.32
N ILE A 8 -1.40 1.17 0.47
CA ILE A 8 -1.60 0.84 -0.94
C ILE A 8 -0.51 1.49 -1.77
N TYR A 9 0.09 0.71 -2.65
CA TYR A 9 1.00 1.15 -3.69
C TYR A 9 0.69 0.42 -4.99
N LYS A 10 0.55 1.14 -6.12
CA LYS A 10 0.14 0.57 -7.43
C LYS A 10 -1.09 -0.36 -7.32
N SER A 11 -2.11 0.08 -6.59
CA SER A 11 -3.36 -0.69 -6.36
C SER A 11 -3.17 -2.06 -5.69
N ARG A 12 -2.09 -2.25 -4.93
CA ARG A 12 -1.83 -3.47 -4.14
C ARG A 12 -1.51 -3.10 -2.70
N GLU A 13 -1.83 -4.00 -1.77
CA GLU A 13 -1.56 -3.82 -0.36
C GLU A 13 -0.16 -4.29 0.02
N TYR A 14 0.53 -3.45 0.80
CA TYR A 14 1.83 -3.72 1.35
C TYR A 14 1.91 -3.33 2.83
N LYS A 15 2.90 -3.90 3.51
CA LYS A 15 3.36 -3.46 4.83
C LYS A 15 4.65 -2.69 4.68
N ILE A 16 4.76 -1.53 5.32
CA ILE A 16 6.06 -0.86 5.44
C ILE A 16 6.94 -1.66 6.39
N ILE A 17 8.09 -2.14 5.92
CA ILE A 17 9.07 -2.87 6.74
C ILE A 17 10.27 -2.00 7.11
N TYR A 18 10.59 -0.99 6.30
CA TYR A 18 11.70 -0.07 6.56
C TYR A 18 11.44 1.32 5.93
N ILE A 19 12.01 2.38 6.52
CA ILE A 19 11.91 3.76 6.02
C ILE A 19 13.30 4.40 5.97
N TYR A 20 13.74 4.74 4.76
CA TYR A 20 14.93 5.52 4.50
C TYR A 20 14.61 7.01 4.66
N ARG A 21 14.89 7.56 5.85
CA ARG A 21 14.52 8.95 6.20
C ARG A 21 15.16 10.02 5.30
N ASN A 22 16.37 9.78 4.80
CA ASN A 22 17.06 10.74 3.93
C ASN A 22 16.41 10.85 2.55
N ASP A 23 15.98 9.73 1.98
CA ASP A 23 15.51 9.67 0.59
C ASP A 23 13.99 9.68 0.47
N LEU A 24 13.28 9.79 1.59
CA LEU A 24 11.81 9.66 1.66
C LEU A 24 11.31 8.39 0.95
N LYS A 25 12.08 7.30 1.03
CA LYS A 25 11.75 5.98 0.47
C LYS A 25 11.40 5.00 1.58
N ALA A 26 10.57 4.02 1.25
CA ALA A 26 10.20 2.93 2.12
C ALA A 26 10.33 1.58 1.40
N GLU A 27 10.74 0.56 2.15
CA GLU A 27 10.60 -0.83 1.72
C GLU A 27 9.25 -1.37 2.11
N LEU A 28 8.64 -2.03 1.14
CA LEU A 28 7.30 -2.57 1.19
C LEU A 28 7.37 -4.09 1.05
N LEU A 29 6.67 -4.80 1.91
CA LEU A 29 6.45 -6.23 1.80
C LEU A 29 5.00 -6.48 1.35
N SER A 30 4.82 -7.21 0.25
CA SER A 30 3.47 -7.56 -0.24
C SER A 30 2.76 -8.50 0.72
N PHE A 31 1.45 -8.29 0.88
CA PHE A 31 0.58 -9.21 1.63
C PHE A 31 0.06 -10.39 0.79
N ASP A 32 0.29 -10.37 -0.52
CA ASP A 32 -0.17 -11.41 -1.42
C ASP A 32 0.65 -12.69 -1.17
N ALA A 33 0.06 -13.66 -0.46
CA ALA A 33 0.71 -14.86 0.06
C ALA A 33 1.40 -15.75 -1.01
N LYS A 34 1.21 -15.43 -2.29
CA LYS A 34 1.81 -16.14 -3.42
C LYS A 34 3.23 -15.67 -3.75
N HIS A 35 3.59 -14.44 -3.38
CA HIS A 35 4.91 -13.86 -3.65
C HIS A 35 5.33 -12.97 -2.49
N GLU A 36 6.36 -13.37 -1.74
CA GLU A 36 7.11 -12.45 -0.86
C GLU A 36 7.90 -11.50 -1.77
N LYS A 37 7.25 -10.42 -2.21
CA LYS A 37 7.85 -9.42 -3.08
C LYS A 37 8.15 -8.17 -2.28
N PHE A 38 9.42 -7.81 -2.29
CA PHE A 38 9.91 -6.55 -1.76
C PHE A 38 9.81 -5.48 -2.86
N GLU A 39 9.22 -4.34 -2.55
CA GLU A 39 9.24 -3.17 -3.43
C GLU A 39 9.77 -1.94 -2.68
N LEU A 40 10.57 -1.14 -3.37
CA LEU A 40 11.02 0.15 -2.91
C LEU A 40 10.11 1.24 -3.50
N ALA A 41 9.52 2.06 -2.65
CA ALA A 41 8.61 3.11 -3.09
C ALA A 41 8.86 4.42 -2.35
N HIS A 42 8.67 5.53 -3.05
CA HIS A 42 8.70 6.85 -2.41
C HIS A 42 7.46 7.03 -1.54
N ILE A 43 7.62 7.59 -0.34
CA ILE A 43 6.57 7.71 0.68
C ILE A 43 5.38 8.53 0.16
N SER A 44 5.61 9.52 -0.71
CA SER A 44 4.52 10.33 -1.31
C SER A 44 3.59 9.53 -2.21
N HIS A 45 4.00 8.37 -2.73
CA HIS A 45 3.18 7.51 -3.57
C HIS A 45 2.40 6.47 -2.76
N LEU A 46 2.62 6.42 -1.44
CA LEU A 46 1.97 5.47 -0.55
C LEU A 46 0.69 6.09 -0.01
N ILE A 47 -0.40 5.33 -0.09
CA ILE A 47 -1.66 5.71 0.54
C ILE A 47 -1.80 4.87 1.80
N LYS A 48 -1.91 5.52 2.96
CA LYS A 48 -2.11 4.80 4.23
C LYS A 48 -3.49 4.15 4.21
N THR A 49 -3.56 2.83 4.33
CA THR A 49 -4.85 2.17 4.52
C THR A 49 -5.28 2.44 5.96
N ASN A 50 -6.24 3.35 6.12
CA ASN A 50 -7.07 3.32 7.32
C ASN A 50 -7.94 2.07 7.20
N PRO A 51 -8.14 1.28 8.28
CA PRO A 51 -8.97 0.08 8.20
C PRO A 51 -10.39 0.39 7.67
N ALA A 52 -10.91 1.59 7.92
CA ALA A 52 -12.20 2.06 7.41
C ALA A 52 -12.24 2.45 5.92
N TYR A 53 -11.09 2.64 5.25
CA TYR A 53 -11.02 3.12 3.86
C TYR A 53 -10.94 1.98 2.84
N VAL A 54 -10.43 0.81 3.25
CA VAL A 54 -10.30 -0.36 2.36
C VAL A 54 -11.68 -0.93 1.97
N GLU A 55 -12.67 -0.85 2.85
CA GLU A 55 -14.06 -1.24 2.52
C GLU A 55 -14.70 -0.36 1.44
N ASN A 56 -14.22 0.87 1.24
CA ASN A 56 -14.75 1.77 0.22
C ASN A 56 -14.10 1.57 -1.16
N LEU A 57 -12.81 1.21 -1.23
CA LEU A 57 -12.15 0.94 -2.52
C LEU A 57 -12.69 -0.33 -3.20
N GLN A 58 -13.13 -1.33 -2.45
CA GLN A 58 -13.83 -2.50 -3.01
C GLN A 58 -15.24 -2.19 -3.54
N LYS A 59 -15.86 -1.08 -3.12
CA LYS A 59 -17.18 -0.66 -3.61
C LYS A 59 -17.15 0.28 -4.82
N VAL A 60 -15.99 0.79 -5.22
CA VAL A 60 -15.85 1.59 -6.45
C VAL A 60 -15.22 0.73 -7.55
N SER A 61 -15.88 -0.38 -7.89
CA SER A 61 -15.68 -1.03 -9.19
C SER A 61 -16.50 -0.23 -10.22
N PRO A 62 -15.90 0.35 -11.28
CA PRO A 62 -16.63 1.11 -12.29
C PRO A 62 -17.30 0.22 -13.35
N TYR A 63 -17.85 -0.92 -12.92
CA TYR A 63 -18.72 -1.72 -13.77
C TYR A 63 -20.15 -1.57 -13.25
N GLU A 64 -21.04 -1.15 -14.16
CA GLU A 64 -22.42 -0.65 -13.98
C GLU A 64 -22.47 0.88 -13.82
N ASN A 65 -22.91 1.67 -14.81
CA ASN A 65 -24.04 1.46 -15.70
C ASN A 65 -23.76 1.91 -17.14
N CYS A 66 -24.23 1.07 -18.07
CA CYS A 66 -24.67 1.46 -19.40
C CYS A 66 -25.93 2.34 -19.32
#